data_AF-A0A094MDV2-F1
#
_entry.id   AF-A0A094MDV2-F1
#
_cell.length_a   1.000
_cell.length_b   1.000
_cell.length_c   1.000
_cell.angle_alpha   90.00
_cell.angle_beta   90.00
_cell.angle_gamma   90.00
#
_symmetry.space_group_name_H-M   'P 1'
#
loop_
_entity.id
_entity.type
_entity.pdbx_description
1 polymer ?
#
loop_
_entity_poly.entity_id
_entity_poly.type
_entity_poly.pdbx_seq_one_letter_code
_entity_poly.pdbx_strand_id
1 'polypeptide(L)'
;QKFQNGVITVGEFLTLLQVHVPIQKPRHSHIPAPCAVRAPPTPEDLLYSQYIYRPKLRIYEEDCQALSQKIDELKLYANMQDQLLVDVNKSLWEVMRTCSDEELKSFGAELNKMKSYFTKESKILAHNEKAILYGKLLQSAQEQYGKVQSRIEKLDELLEEAESCVVALEAVAAQQVRPFFAALFSQSFFPFLLELESLKAQEEELQRSVCLCRELSDLETQNEQMLAEINQLKEKNCQELLESYDFFLPLFSFTEWELIEWSEQQAVFSFLCDSLELTVVFGPPIDGDVFGEDPSRKIVSLNFESLLDEEKAPPSSCLVQRLIFQFIESQGCWSEKCPILYYLPQVLRDVSSVVNHCKILGEEIEFLERWGGKFNLLKTDIDDTKVKLLFSASAAFAKFELTLSLSANYPAASLPFTVQKQIGNIGEEEISAVLSSVPTGHHYLRRMVSLIHHNLLQDPR
;
A
#
# COMPACT_ATOMS: atom_id res chain seq x y z
N GLN A 1 17.31 23.18 -43.63
CA GLN A 1 18.60 22.56 -44.05
C GLN A 1 18.63 21.05 -43.83
N LYS A 2 18.39 20.51 -42.62
CA LYS A 2 18.35 19.05 -42.39
C LYS A 2 17.38 18.28 -43.32
N PHE A 3 16.14 18.79 -43.46
CA PHE A 3 15.12 18.24 -44.37
C PHE A 3 15.60 18.12 -45.83
N GLN A 4 16.24 19.18 -46.34
CA GLN A 4 16.74 19.24 -47.73
C GLN A 4 17.98 18.37 -47.97
N ASN A 5 18.72 18.03 -46.92
CA ASN A 5 19.94 17.21 -47.01
C ASN A 5 19.68 15.73 -46.72
N GLY A 6 18.44 15.33 -46.42
CA GLY A 6 18.07 13.93 -46.16
C GLY A 6 18.48 13.40 -44.78
N VAL A 7 19.04 14.25 -43.92
CA VAL A 7 19.50 13.91 -42.56
C VAL A 7 18.45 14.21 -41.49
N ILE A 8 17.18 14.32 -41.88
CA ILE A 8 16.06 14.56 -40.95
C ILE A 8 15.53 13.22 -40.44
N THR A 9 15.27 13.13 -39.14
CA THR A 9 14.59 11.96 -38.57
C THR A 9 13.08 12.02 -38.79
N VAL A 10 12.38 10.88 -38.67
CA VAL A 10 10.92 10.85 -38.76
C VAL A 10 10.27 11.75 -37.70
N GLY A 11 10.78 11.76 -36.47
CA GLY A 11 10.29 12.62 -35.38
C GLY A 11 10.52 14.11 -35.65
N GLU A 12 11.70 14.48 -36.17
CA GLU A 12 11.99 15.87 -36.58
C GLU A 12 11.07 16.31 -37.74
N PHE A 13 10.77 15.41 -38.68
CA PHE A 13 9.85 15.70 -39.79
C PHE A 13 8.41 15.92 -39.33
N LEU A 14 7.90 15.10 -38.41
CA LEU A 14 6.58 15.32 -37.80
C LEU A 14 6.53 16.64 -37.03
N THR A 15 7.62 17.00 -36.35
CA THR A 15 7.74 18.27 -35.63
C THR A 15 7.74 19.48 -36.58
N LEU A 16 8.46 19.39 -37.70
CA LEU A 16 8.46 20.39 -38.78
C LEU A 16 7.05 20.67 -39.29
N LEU A 17 6.23 19.62 -39.43
CA LEU A 17 4.84 19.69 -39.87
C LEU A 17 3.85 20.08 -38.76
N GLN A 18 4.34 20.42 -37.57
CA GLN A 18 3.53 20.75 -36.39
C GLN A 18 2.58 19.59 -35.98
N VAL A 19 2.97 18.35 -36.27
CA VAL A 19 2.26 17.15 -35.84
C VAL A 19 2.83 16.72 -34.50
N HIS A 20 2.32 17.30 -33.42
CA HIS A 20 2.75 16.94 -32.06
C HIS A 20 1.91 15.77 -31.54
N VAL A 21 2.57 14.73 -31.06
CA VAL A 21 1.96 13.63 -30.30
C VAL A 21 2.24 13.92 -28.81
N PRO A 22 1.31 14.56 -28.09
CA PRO A 22 1.54 14.85 -26.68
C PRO A 22 1.56 13.54 -25.89
N ILE A 23 2.71 13.18 -25.35
CA ILE A 23 2.81 12.14 -24.32
C ILE A 23 2.24 12.78 -23.06
N GLN A 24 0.98 12.46 -22.72
CA GLN A 24 0.45 12.83 -21.41
C GLN A 24 1.24 12.07 -20.37
N LYS A 25 1.93 12.79 -19.47
CA LYS A 25 2.49 12.17 -18.26
C LYS A 25 1.37 11.38 -17.58
N PRO A 26 1.57 10.09 -17.26
CA PRO A 26 0.53 9.29 -16.64
C PRO A 26 0.06 9.99 -15.37
N ARG A 27 -1.26 10.07 -15.17
CA ARG A 27 -1.80 10.43 -13.86
C ARG A 27 -1.47 9.24 -12.97
N HIS A 28 -0.58 9.43 -12.00
CA HIS A 28 -0.25 8.38 -11.03
C HIS A 28 -1.55 7.84 -10.44
N SER A 29 -1.83 6.57 -10.69
CA SER A 29 -2.88 5.85 -9.99
C SER A 29 -2.42 5.69 -8.55
N HIS A 30 -3.19 6.23 -7.61
CA HIS A 30 -2.95 6.01 -6.19
C HIS A 30 -3.12 4.50 -5.91
N ILE A 31 -2.01 3.83 -5.66
CA ILE A 31 -2.03 2.49 -5.07
C ILE A 31 -2.65 2.67 -3.67
N PRO A 32 -3.68 1.87 -3.29
CA PRO A 32 -4.20 1.91 -1.93
C PRO A 32 -3.05 1.69 -0.94
N ALA A 33 -2.91 2.59 0.03
CA ALA A 33 -1.87 2.48 1.05
C ALA A 33 -1.97 1.12 1.76
N PRO A 34 -0.83 0.48 2.09
CA PRO A 34 -0.83 -0.73 2.90
C PRO A 34 -1.44 -0.38 4.25
N CYS A 35 -2.52 -1.06 4.62
CA CYS A 35 -3.02 -1.02 5.99
C CYS A 35 -1.85 -1.43 6.90
N ALA A 36 -1.49 -0.56 7.86
CA ALA A 36 -0.33 -0.76 8.71
C ALA A 36 -0.45 -2.11 9.45
N VAL A 37 0.32 -3.11 9.02
CA VAL A 37 0.46 -4.40 9.69
C VAL A 37 1.36 -4.22 10.92
N ARG A 38 0.85 -3.50 11.92
CA ARG A 38 1.46 -3.46 13.27
C ARG A 38 0.69 -4.32 14.28
N ALA A 39 -0.49 -4.81 13.91
CA ALA A 39 -1.24 -5.80 14.65
C ALA A 39 -1.29 -7.11 13.86
N PRO A 40 -1.27 -8.29 14.54
CA PRO A 40 -1.60 -9.54 13.87
C PRO A 40 -2.95 -9.39 13.16
N PRO A 41 -3.08 -9.90 11.92
CA PRO A 41 -4.28 -9.69 11.12
C PRO A 41 -5.50 -10.21 11.88
N THR A 42 -6.51 -9.36 12.01
CA THR A 42 -7.78 -9.79 12.60
C THR A 42 -8.42 -10.87 11.73
N PRO A 43 -9.31 -11.72 12.26
CA PRO A 43 -10.07 -12.68 11.45
C PRO A 43 -10.79 -12.01 10.27
N GLU A 44 -11.25 -10.78 10.46
CA GLU A 44 -11.88 -9.95 9.43
C GLU A 44 -10.88 -9.58 8.32
N ASP A 45 -9.66 -9.16 8.68
CA ASP A 45 -8.59 -8.86 7.71
C ASP A 45 -8.23 -10.07 6.86
N LEU A 46 -8.21 -11.27 7.45
CA LEU A 46 -7.96 -12.52 6.72
C LEU A 46 -9.06 -12.82 5.70
N LEU A 47 -10.33 -12.57 6.05
CA LEU A 47 -11.46 -12.72 5.13
C LEU A 47 -11.38 -11.71 3.98
N TYR A 48 -11.13 -10.43 4.28
CA TYR A 48 -10.95 -9.41 3.24
C TYR A 48 -9.77 -9.74 2.32
N SER A 49 -8.65 -10.18 2.89
CA SER A 49 -7.47 -10.61 2.14
C SER A 49 -7.79 -11.78 1.20
N GLN A 50 -8.43 -12.83 1.72
CA GLN A 50 -8.71 -14.04 0.96
C GLN A 50 -9.74 -13.84 -0.16
N TYR A 51 -10.82 -13.10 0.12
CA TYR A 51 -11.98 -13.04 -0.78
C TYR A 51 -12.08 -11.75 -1.60
N ILE A 52 -11.38 -10.68 -1.20
CA ILE A 52 -11.48 -9.37 -1.87
C ILE A 52 -10.14 -8.93 -2.43
N TYR A 53 -9.09 -8.86 -1.61
CA TYR A 53 -7.83 -8.26 -2.06
C TYR A 53 -7.00 -9.18 -2.96
N ARG A 54 -6.72 -10.42 -2.55
CA ARG A 54 -5.92 -11.36 -3.36
C ARG A 54 -6.55 -11.65 -4.73
N PRO A 55 -7.87 -11.89 -4.86
CA PRO A 55 -8.49 -12.12 -6.17
C PRO A 55 -8.40 -10.89 -7.09
N LYS A 56 -8.61 -9.68 -6.55
CA LYS A 56 -8.45 -8.43 -7.32
C LYS A 56 -7.02 -8.24 -7.78
N LEU A 57 -6.04 -8.51 -6.90
CA LEU A 57 -4.63 -8.35 -7.21
C LEU A 57 -4.21 -9.23 -8.40
N ARG A 58 -4.58 -10.51 -8.41
CA ARG A 58 -4.27 -11.43 -9.53
C ARG A 58 -4.80 -10.92 -10.86
N ILE A 59 -6.02 -10.38 -10.88
CA ILE A 59 -6.63 -9.84 -12.10
C ILE A 59 -5.86 -8.60 -12.58
N TYR A 60 -5.45 -7.73 -11.67
CA TYR A 60 -4.63 -6.57 -12.03
C TYR A 60 -3.24 -6.99 -12.51
N GLU A 61 -2.60 -8.00 -11.89
CA GLU A 61 -1.31 -8.53 -12.34
C GLU A 61 -1.38 -9.07 -13.77
N GLU A 62 -2.39 -9.88 -14.09
CA GLU A 62 -2.61 -10.39 -15.45
C GLU A 62 -2.83 -9.25 -16.47
N ASP A 63 -3.62 -8.24 -16.10
CA ASP A 63 -3.90 -7.08 -16.97
C ASP A 63 -2.64 -6.21 -17.16
N CYS A 64 -1.87 -5.98 -16.11
CA CYS A 64 -0.59 -5.28 -16.16
C CYS A 64 0.42 -6.02 -17.04
N GLN A 65 0.49 -7.35 -16.97
CA GLN A 65 1.35 -8.15 -17.84
C GLN A 65 0.94 -8.00 -19.32
N ALA A 66 -0.36 -8.09 -19.63
CA ALA A 66 -0.87 -7.90 -20.98
C ALA A 66 -0.60 -6.48 -21.51
N LEU A 67 -0.74 -5.45 -20.67
CA LEU A 67 -0.40 -4.07 -21.00
C LEU A 67 1.10 -3.90 -21.23
N SER A 68 1.95 -4.52 -20.41
CA SER A 68 3.40 -4.48 -20.57
C SER A 68 3.82 -5.06 -21.93
N GLN A 69 3.25 -6.21 -22.33
CA GLN A 69 3.53 -6.81 -23.63
C GLN A 69 3.17 -5.87 -24.79
N LYS A 70 2.00 -5.23 -24.74
CA LYS A 70 1.60 -4.23 -25.75
C LYS A 70 2.52 -3.02 -25.77
N ILE A 71 2.97 -2.56 -24.60
CA ILE A 71 3.94 -1.46 -24.50
C ILE A 71 5.25 -1.86 -25.18
N ASP A 72 5.73 -3.08 -24.96
CA ASP A 72 6.97 -3.56 -25.56
C ASP A 72 6.86 -3.70 -27.09
N GLU A 73 5.70 -4.13 -27.61
CA GLU A 73 5.41 -4.10 -29.05
C GLU A 73 5.41 -2.67 -29.61
N LEU A 74 4.81 -1.72 -28.88
CA LEU A 74 4.74 -0.31 -29.29
C LEU A 74 6.10 0.40 -29.25
N LYS A 75 7.00 0.02 -28.32
CA LYS A 75 8.36 0.56 -28.24
C LYS A 75 9.15 0.33 -29.54
N LEU A 76 8.92 -0.80 -30.23
CA LEU A 76 9.57 -1.07 -31.52
C LEU A 76 9.23 -0.02 -32.58
N TYR A 77 7.99 0.47 -32.58
CA TYR A 77 7.56 1.54 -33.49
C TYR A 77 8.01 2.92 -33.02
N ALA A 78 8.14 3.15 -31.70
CA ALA A 78 8.70 4.38 -31.18
C ALA A 78 10.15 4.60 -31.66
N ASN A 79 10.95 3.54 -31.71
CA ASN A 79 12.34 3.59 -32.22
C ASN A 79 12.43 4.02 -33.69
N MET A 80 11.36 3.89 -34.48
CA MET A 80 11.35 4.38 -35.88
C MET A 80 11.35 5.91 -35.95
N GLN A 81 10.95 6.62 -34.89
CA GLN A 81 10.97 8.09 -34.86
C GLN A 81 12.39 8.66 -34.93
N ASP A 82 13.37 7.92 -34.41
CA ASP A 82 14.78 8.31 -34.39
C ASP A 82 15.53 7.94 -35.67
N GLN A 83 14.91 7.15 -36.55
CA GLN A 83 15.49 6.78 -37.84
C GLN A 83 15.33 7.91 -38.87
N LEU A 84 16.24 7.95 -39.85
CA LEU A 84 16.19 8.92 -40.93
C LEU A 84 14.96 8.67 -41.81
N LEU A 85 14.27 9.75 -42.19
CA LEU A 85 13.09 9.65 -43.04
C LEU A 85 13.40 8.99 -44.39
N VAL A 86 14.62 9.20 -44.91
CA VAL A 86 15.08 8.59 -46.17
C VAL A 86 15.18 7.06 -46.05
N ASP A 87 15.58 6.55 -44.90
CA ASP A 87 15.76 5.12 -44.67
C ASP A 87 14.40 4.43 -44.42
N VAL A 88 13.48 5.13 -43.77
CA VAL A 88 12.12 4.63 -43.48
C VAL A 88 11.20 4.74 -44.69
N ASN A 89 11.23 5.87 -45.41
CA ASN A 89 10.38 6.13 -46.56
C ASN A 89 11.03 7.13 -47.54
N LYS A 90 11.93 6.60 -48.36
CA LYS A 90 12.66 7.36 -49.39
C LYS A 90 11.74 8.12 -50.36
N SER A 91 10.69 7.47 -50.85
CA SER A 91 9.80 8.08 -51.83
C SER A 91 9.03 9.27 -51.25
N LEU A 92 8.58 9.17 -49.99
CA LEU A 92 7.96 10.28 -49.28
C LEU A 92 8.93 11.47 -49.16
N TRP A 93 10.18 11.21 -48.76
CA TRP A 93 11.18 12.27 -48.65
C TRP A 93 11.48 12.94 -50.00
N GLU A 94 11.64 12.17 -51.08
CA GLU A 94 11.92 12.66 -52.43
C GLU A 94 10.81 13.57 -52.96
N VAL A 95 9.55 13.25 -52.65
CA VAL A 95 8.40 14.10 -53.01
C VAL A 95 8.39 15.36 -52.13
N MET A 96 8.46 15.19 -50.81
CA MET A 96 8.26 16.28 -49.85
C MET A 96 9.37 17.33 -49.90
N ARG A 97 10.62 16.97 -50.28
CA ARG A 97 11.71 17.94 -50.45
C ARG A 97 11.48 18.95 -51.58
N THR A 98 10.61 18.60 -52.54
CA THR A 98 10.28 19.43 -53.72
C THR A 98 9.02 20.28 -53.53
N CYS A 99 8.23 20.01 -52.49
CA CYS A 99 7.01 20.74 -52.18
C CYS A 99 7.28 22.17 -51.70
N SER A 100 6.33 23.08 -51.95
CA SER A 100 6.34 24.42 -51.37
C SER A 100 5.97 24.39 -49.88
N ASP A 101 6.23 25.50 -49.18
CA ASP A 101 5.84 25.64 -47.76
C ASP A 101 4.33 25.53 -47.56
N GLU A 102 3.51 25.99 -48.51
CA GLU A 102 2.04 25.85 -48.50
C GLU A 102 1.60 24.40 -48.65
N GLU A 103 2.25 23.65 -49.55
CA GLU A 103 1.96 22.22 -49.77
C GLU A 103 2.36 21.39 -48.55
N LEU A 104 3.51 21.68 -47.93
CA LEU A 104 3.95 21.07 -46.68
C LEU A 104 2.99 21.37 -45.52
N LYS A 105 2.50 22.62 -45.41
CA LYS A 105 1.47 22.98 -44.41
C LYS A 105 0.16 22.23 -44.63
N SER A 106 -0.29 22.11 -45.89
CA SER A 106 -1.48 21.35 -46.24
C SER A 106 -1.35 19.87 -45.87
N PHE A 107 -0.20 19.26 -46.18
CA PHE A 107 0.11 17.89 -45.80
C PHE A 107 0.14 17.69 -44.28
N GLY A 108 0.75 18.63 -43.53
CA GLY A 108 0.72 18.63 -42.06
C GLY A 108 -0.69 18.74 -41.48
N ALA A 109 -1.59 19.48 -42.13
CA ALA A 109 -3.00 19.56 -41.72
C ALA A 109 -3.73 18.22 -41.89
N GLU A 110 -3.51 17.50 -42.99
CA GLU A 110 -4.06 16.16 -43.21
C GLU A 110 -3.50 15.13 -42.22
N LEU A 111 -2.19 15.17 -41.94
CA LEU A 111 -1.59 14.32 -40.91
C LEU A 111 -2.19 14.59 -39.52
N ASN A 112 -2.48 15.86 -39.19
CA ASN A 112 -3.15 16.20 -37.93
C ASN A 112 -4.60 15.69 -37.87
N LYS A 113 -5.33 15.66 -39.00
CA LYS A 113 -6.66 15.02 -39.06
C LYS A 113 -6.55 13.52 -38.81
N MET A 114 -5.58 12.86 -39.44
CA MET A 114 -5.33 11.43 -39.27
C MET A 114 -4.90 11.10 -37.82
N LYS A 115 -4.03 11.92 -37.23
CA LYS A 115 -3.66 11.84 -35.81
C LYS A 115 -4.89 11.94 -34.89
N SER A 116 -5.80 12.88 -35.16
CA SER A 116 -7.03 13.06 -34.38
C SER A 116 -7.92 11.82 -34.46
N TYR A 117 -8.03 11.21 -35.65
CA TYR A 117 -8.75 9.95 -35.85
C TYR A 117 -8.14 8.81 -35.00
N PHE A 118 -6.84 8.54 -35.14
CA PHE A 118 -6.16 7.48 -34.38
C PHE A 118 -6.19 7.73 -32.86
N THR A 119 -6.14 8.99 -32.43
CA THR A 119 -6.28 9.33 -31.00
C THR A 119 -7.67 8.95 -30.47
N LYS A 120 -8.73 9.16 -31.27
CA LYS A 120 -10.09 8.77 -30.88
C LYS A 120 -10.23 7.25 -30.85
N GLU A 121 -9.69 6.58 -31.86
CA GLU A 121 -9.71 5.12 -31.95
C GLU A 121 -8.95 4.47 -30.77
N SER A 122 -7.75 4.96 -30.45
CA SER A 122 -6.98 4.51 -29.28
C SER A 122 -7.73 4.70 -27.96
N LYS A 123 -8.48 5.80 -27.78
CA LYS A 123 -9.34 5.99 -26.61
C LYS A 123 -10.46 4.96 -26.54
N ILE A 124 -11.09 4.64 -27.67
CA ILE A 124 -12.15 3.63 -27.74
C ILE A 124 -11.58 2.26 -27.35
N LEU A 125 -10.41 1.89 -27.87
CA LEU A 125 -9.72 0.65 -27.52
C LEU A 125 -9.41 0.59 -26.02
N ALA A 126 -8.83 1.64 -25.44
CA ALA A 126 -8.54 1.71 -24.00
C ALA A 126 -9.82 1.61 -23.14
N HIS A 127 -10.93 2.21 -23.59
CA HIS A 127 -12.21 2.08 -22.91
C HIS A 127 -12.77 0.65 -22.96
N ASN A 128 -12.62 -0.03 -24.11
CA ASN A 128 -13.05 -1.43 -24.26
C ASN A 128 -12.19 -2.36 -23.38
N GLU A 129 -10.88 -2.17 -23.34
CA GLU A 129 -9.98 -2.92 -22.46
C GLU A 129 -10.34 -2.73 -20.98
N LYS A 130 -10.60 -1.48 -20.58
CA LYS A 130 -11.08 -1.15 -19.23
C LYS A 130 -12.41 -1.84 -18.90
N ALA A 131 -13.33 -1.93 -19.86
CA ALA A 131 -14.59 -2.64 -19.68
C ALA A 131 -14.37 -4.15 -19.49
N ILE A 132 -13.43 -4.75 -20.22
CA ILE A 132 -13.04 -6.16 -20.04
C ILE A 132 -12.46 -6.39 -18.64
N LEU A 133 -11.53 -5.53 -18.19
CA LEU A 133 -10.96 -5.59 -16.84
C LEU A 133 -12.05 -5.52 -15.76
N TYR A 134 -12.97 -4.56 -15.87
CA TYR A 134 -14.09 -4.43 -14.94
C TYR A 134 -15.05 -5.63 -14.99
N GLY A 135 -15.27 -6.22 -16.17
CA GLY A 135 -16.02 -7.47 -16.31
C GLY A 135 -15.37 -8.62 -15.53
N LYS A 136 -14.04 -8.81 -15.68
CA LYS A 136 -13.28 -9.82 -14.92
C LYS A 136 -13.36 -9.60 -13.42
N LEU A 137 -13.19 -8.36 -12.95
CA LEU A 137 -13.27 -8.01 -11.53
C LEU A 137 -14.66 -8.29 -10.96
N LEU A 138 -15.73 -7.95 -11.70
CA LEU A 138 -17.10 -8.23 -11.29
C LEU A 138 -17.36 -9.74 -11.20
N GLN A 139 -16.97 -10.50 -12.23
CA GLN A 139 -17.12 -11.95 -12.24
C GLN A 139 -16.40 -12.58 -11.06
N SER A 140 -15.13 -12.22 -10.82
CA SER A 140 -14.40 -12.72 -9.66
C SER A 140 -15.06 -12.33 -8.35
N ALA A 141 -15.58 -11.10 -8.21
CA ALA A 141 -16.26 -10.69 -6.99
C ALA A 141 -17.53 -11.54 -6.73
N GLN A 142 -18.30 -11.82 -7.79
CA GLN A 142 -19.48 -12.70 -7.71
C GLN A 142 -19.11 -14.13 -7.31
N GLU A 143 -18.05 -14.69 -7.88
CA GLU A 143 -17.56 -16.02 -7.53
C GLU A 143 -17.09 -16.11 -6.06
N GLN A 144 -16.37 -15.09 -5.58
CA GLN A 144 -15.92 -15.06 -4.18
C GLN A 144 -17.09 -14.86 -3.21
N TYR A 145 -18.06 -14.01 -3.57
CA TYR A 145 -19.29 -13.86 -2.79
C TYR A 145 -20.04 -15.19 -2.64
N GLY A 146 -20.21 -15.95 -3.73
CA GLY A 146 -20.83 -17.28 -3.67
C GLY A 146 -20.09 -18.28 -2.79
N LYS A 147 -18.75 -18.23 -2.77
CA LYS A 147 -17.92 -19.05 -1.87
C LYS A 147 -18.09 -18.67 -0.39
N VAL A 148 -18.25 -17.39 -0.09
CA VAL A 148 -18.50 -16.93 1.28
C VAL A 148 -19.91 -17.32 1.71
N GLN A 149 -20.91 -17.09 0.86
CA GLN A 149 -22.31 -17.43 1.13
C GLN A 149 -22.48 -18.93 1.44
N SER A 150 -21.93 -19.81 0.61
CA SER A 150 -21.97 -21.26 0.85
C SER A 150 -21.20 -21.72 2.09
N ARG A 151 -20.25 -20.92 2.60
CA ARG A 151 -19.60 -21.19 3.90
C ARG A 151 -20.46 -20.74 5.08
N ILE A 152 -21.15 -19.61 4.94
CA ILE A 152 -22.11 -19.13 5.95
C ILE A 152 -23.23 -20.17 6.12
N GLU A 153 -23.81 -20.63 5.02
CA GLU A 153 -24.86 -21.67 5.03
C GLU A 153 -24.41 -22.95 5.77
N LYS A 154 -23.17 -23.40 5.53
CA LYS A 154 -22.59 -24.56 6.26
C LYS A 154 -22.36 -24.29 7.74
N LEU A 155 -22.01 -23.06 8.11
CA LEU A 155 -21.84 -22.69 9.53
C LEU A 155 -23.19 -22.64 10.24
N ASP A 156 -24.24 -22.14 9.56
CA ASP A 156 -25.60 -22.13 10.09
C ASP A 156 -26.11 -23.57 10.30
N GLU A 157 -25.87 -24.49 9.35
CA GLU A 157 -26.21 -25.91 9.50
C GLU A 157 -25.53 -26.56 10.73
N LEU A 158 -24.23 -26.29 10.93
CA LEU A 158 -23.49 -26.80 12.08
C LEU A 158 -23.94 -26.17 13.41
N LEU A 159 -24.37 -24.91 13.38
CA LEU A 159 -24.89 -24.22 14.56
C LEU A 159 -26.22 -24.83 15.01
N GLU A 160 -27.13 -25.08 14.07
CA GLU A 160 -28.40 -25.77 14.33
C GLU A 160 -28.19 -27.18 14.89
N GLU A 161 -27.20 -27.92 14.36
CA GLU A 161 -26.83 -29.24 14.91
C GLU A 161 -26.31 -29.13 16.36
N ALA A 162 -25.45 -28.15 16.64
CA ALA A 162 -24.94 -27.91 17.98
C ALA A 162 -26.05 -27.50 18.97
N GLU A 163 -26.98 -26.63 18.57
CA GLU A 163 -28.14 -26.26 19.37
C GLU A 163 -29.03 -27.47 19.67
N SER A 164 -29.25 -28.34 18.69
CA SER A 164 -29.97 -29.61 18.88
C SER A 164 -29.30 -30.51 19.91
N CYS A 165 -27.97 -30.65 19.85
CA CYS A 165 -27.20 -31.41 20.83
C CYS A 165 -27.31 -30.82 22.25
N VAL A 166 -27.26 -29.49 22.38
CA VAL A 166 -27.44 -28.82 23.69
C VAL A 166 -28.82 -29.11 24.26
N VAL A 167 -29.88 -28.97 23.47
CA VAL A 167 -31.26 -29.28 23.91
C VAL A 167 -31.39 -30.75 24.34
N ALA A 168 -30.78 -31.67 23.59
CA ALA A 168 -30.78 -33.09 23.95
C ALA A 168 -30.05 -33.35 25.28
N LEU A 169 -28.90 -32.72 25.51
CA LEU A 169 -28.15 -32.82 26.77
C LEU A 169 -28.93 -32.23 27.95
N GLU A 170 -29.58 -31.07 27.77
CA GLU A 170 -30.43 -30.46 28.79
C GLU A 170 -31.62 -31.34 29.15
N ALA A 171 -32.25 -31.99 28.16
CA ALA A 171 -33.34 -32.92 28.39
C ALA A 171 -32.88 -34.17 29.16
N VAL A 172 -31.71 -34.72 28.84
CA VAL A 172 -31.11 -35.85 29.59
C VAL A 172 -30.79 -35.44 31.03
N ALA A 173 -30.22 -34.25 31.24
CA ALA A 173 -29.96 -33.73 32.57
C ALA A 173 -31.25 -33.50 33.38
N ALA A 174 -32.32 -33.04 32.74
CA ALA A 174 -33.62 -32.84 33.39
C ALA A 174 -34.35 -34.16 33.71
N GLN A 175 -34.19 -35.20 32.90
CA GLN A 175 -34.86 -36.50 33.09
C GLN A 175 -34.09 -37.46 34.03
N GLN A 176 -32.76 -37.47 33.98
CA GLN A 176 -31.96 -38.45 34.73
C GLN A 176 -31.27 -37.84 35.93
N VAL A 177 -30.68 -36.64 35.79
CA VAL A 177 -29.83 -36.07 36.83
C VAL A 177 -30.67 -35.35 37.90
N ARG A 178 -31.57 -34.45 37.51
CA ARG A 178 -32.40 -33.70 38.48
C ARG A 178 -33.30 -34.58 39.37
N PRO A 179 -34.00 -35.60 38.87
CA PRO A 179 -34.86 -36.45 39.71
C PRO A 179 -34.04 -37.37 40.62
N PHE A 180 -32.89 -37.85 40.15
CA PHE A 180 -31.95 -38.65 40.95
C PHE A 180 -31.42 -37.86 42.16
N PHE A 181 -31.02 -36.60 41.95
CA PHE A 181 -30.61 -35.72 43.06
C PHE A 181 -31.79 -35.31 43.95
N ALA A 182 -32.99 -35.06 43.40
CA ALA A 182 -34.18 -34.74 44.20
C ALA A 182 -34.61 -35.92 45.09
N ALA A 183 -34.52 -37.16 44.60
CA ALA A 183 -34.78 -38.37 45.37
C ALA A 183 -33.72 -38.62 46.46
N LEU A 184 -32.46 -38.24 46.21
CA LEU A 184 -31.36 -38.35 47.18
C LEU A 184 -31.54 -37.44 48.42
N PHE A 185 -32.28 -36.34 48.28
CA PHE A 185 -32.51 -35.35 49.35
C PHE A 185 -33.92 -35.37 49.96
N SER A 186 -34.85 -36.19 49.47
CA SER A 186 -36.13 -36.43 50.13
C SER A 186 -36.00 -37.50 51.24
N GLN A 187 -36.42 -37.15 52.45
CA GLN A 187 -36.43 -38.05 53.62
C GLN A 187 -37.39 -39.24 53.42
N SER A 188 -36.91 -40.33 52.85
CA SER A 188 -37.47 -41.68 53.07
C SER A 188 -36.47 -42.76 52.65
N PHE A 189 -35.32 -42.76 53.30
CA PHE A 189 -34.48 -43.94 53.45
C PHE A 189 -35.26 -44.99 54.27
N PHE A 190 -35.57 -46.15 53.69
CA PHE A 190 -36.08 -47.42 54.26
C PHE A 190 -37.27 -47.96 53.44
N PRO A 191 -37.00 -48.45 52.22
CA PRO A 191 -37.19 -49.88 51.95
C PRO A 191 -36.10 -50.47 51.03
N PHE A 192 -34.84 -50.09 51.28
CA PHE A 192 -33.63 -50.49 50.54
C PHE A 192 -33.27 -52.01 50.58
N LEU A 193 -34.07 -52.87 51.20
CA LEU A 193 -33.75 -54.31 51.34
C LEU A 193 -34.55 -55.25 50.42
N LEU A 194 -35.51 -54.73 49.64
CA LEU A 194 -36.28 -55.52 48.66
C LEU A 194 -35.96 -55.20 47.19
N GLU A 195 -35.28 -54.09 46.90
CA GLU A 195 -34.84 -53.70 45.54
C GLU A 195 -33.48 -54.29 45.13
N LEU A 196 -32.81 -55.03 46.00
CA LEU A 196 -31.51 -55.63 45.72
C LEU A 196 -31.55 -56.69 44.60
N GLU A 197 -32.74 -57.24 44.32
CA GLU A 197 -32.98 -58.18 43.22
C GLU A 197 -33.24 -57.48 41.88
N SER A 198 -33.77 -56.25 41.86
CA SER A 198 -33.93 -55.45 40.63
C SER A 198 -32.63 -54.75 40.22
N LEU A 199 -31.78 -54.41 41.19
CA LEU A 199 -30.45 -53.82 40.97
C LEU A 199 -29.51 -54.71 40.16
N LYS A 200 -29.73 -56.04 40.16
CA LYS A 200 -28.91 -57.00 39.40
C LYS A 200 -29.20 -56.98 37.90
N ALA A 201 -30.41 -56.57 37.49
CA ALA A 201 -30.74 -56.31 36.08
C ALA A 201 -30.26 -54.92 35.63
N GLN A 202 -30.25 -53.95 36.56
CA GLN A 202 -29.74 -52.60 36.33
C GLN A 202 -28.20 -52.55 36.23
N GLU A 203 -27.50 -53.50 36.85
CA GLU A 203 -26.04 -53.68 36.76
C GLU A 203 -25.58 -54.07 35.34
N GLU A 204 -26.35 -54.88 34.59
CA GLU A 204 -26.05 -55.19 33.18
C GLU A 204 -26.29 -53.99 32.24
N GLU A 205 -27.29 -53.14 32.53
CA GLU A 205 -27.54 -51.88 31.82
C GLU A 205 -26.43 -50.85 32.11
N LEU A 206 -25.97 -50.79 33.37
CA LEU A 206 -24.87 -49.92 33.80
C LEU A 206 -23.52 -50.40 33.25
N GLN A 207 -23.30 -51.71 33.09
CA GLN A 207 -22.10 -52.24 32.42
C GLN A 207 -22.08 -51.89 30.93
N ARG A 208 -23.24 -51.86 30.26
CA ARG A 208 -23.34 -51.36 28.87
C ARG A 208 -23.13 -49.85 28.79
N SER A 209 -23.67 -49.06 29.73
CA SER A 209 -23.44 -47.61 29.75
C SER A 209 -21.98 -47.26 30.09
N VAL A 210 -21.33 -48.00 30.98
CA VAL A 210 -19.89 -47.87 31.28
C VAL A 210 -19.01 -48.27 30.09
N CYS A 211 -19.43 -49.25 29.28
CA CYS A 211 -18.75 -49.60 28.04
C CYS A 211 -18.89 -48.50 26.98
N LEU A 212 -20.08 -47.94 26.81
CA LEU A 212 -20.34 -46.76 25.96
C LEU A 212 -19.56 -45.52 26.43
N CYS A 213 -19.46 -45.28 27.74
CA CYS A 213 -18.66 -44.18 28.28
C CYS A 213 -17.15 -44.40 28.06
N ARG A 214 -16.68 -45.65 28.05
CA ARG A 214 -15.30 -45.96 27.64
C ARG A 214 -15.06 -45.71 26.16
N GLU A 215 -15.96 -46.16 25.30
CA GLU A 215 -15.85 -45.91 23.85
C GLU A 215 -15.93 -44.41 23.52
N LEU A 216 -16.77 -43.65 24.22
CA LEU A 216 -16.83 -42.19 24.08
C LEU A 216 -15.56 -41.51 24.59
N SER A 217 -14.98 -41.98 25.71
CA SER A 217 -13.72 -41.44 26.24
C SER A 217 -12.52 -41.81 25.34
N ASP A 218 -12.51 -43.00 24.75
CA ASP A 218 -11.51 -43.43 23.78
C ASP A 218 -11.64 -42.63 22.46
N LEU A 219 -12.86 -42.31 22.05
CA LEU A 219 -13.13 -41.43 20.89
C LEU A 219 -12.76 -39.97 21.17
N GLU A 220 -13.04 -39.44 22.37
CA GLU A 220 -12.63 -38.09 22.78
C GLU A 220 -11.10 -37.98 22.82
N THR A 221 -10.42 -38.96 23.40
CA THR A 221 -8.94 -38.97 23.43
C THR A 221 -8.33 -39.13 22.04
N GLN A 222 -8.94 -39.92 21.15
CA GLN A 222 -8.53 -39.99 19.74
C GLN A 222 -8.76 -38.68 19.00
N ASN A 223 -9.87 -37.99 19.26
CA ASN A 223 -10.19 -36.70 18.64
C ASN A 223 -9.25 -35.59 19.16
N GLU A 224 -8.94 -35.58 20.46
CA GLU A 224 -7.94 -34.69 21.04
C GLU A 224 -6.53 -34.94 20.49
N GLN A 225 -6.14 -36.21 20.30
CA GLN A 225 -4.87 -36.58 19.66
C GLN A 225 -4.83 -36.14 18.19
N MET A 226 -5.90 -36.36 17.43
CA MET A 226 -6.00 -35.93 16.04
C MET A 226 -6.02 -34.39 15.92
N LEU A 227 -6.69 -33.69 16.83
CA LEU A 227 -6.65 -32.22 16.92
C LEU A 227 -5.25 -31.72 17.28
N ALA A 228 -4.54 -32.39 18.18
CA ALA A 228 -3.16 -32.07 18.53
C ALA A 228 -2.20 -32.31 17.35
N GLU A 229 -2.37 -33.38 16.59
CA GLU A 229 -1.58 -33.64 15.37
C GLU A 229 -1.90 -32.65 14.25
N ILE A 230 -3.18 -32.31 14.03
CA ILE A 230 -3.61 -31.28 13.07
C ILE A 230 -3.07 -29.92 13.48
N ASN A 231 -3.08 -29.59 14.77
CA ASN A 231 -2.52 -28.34 15.28
C ASN A 231 -1.00 -28.33 15.18
N GLN A 232 -0.29 -29.43 15.46
CA GLN A 232 1.16 -29.54 15.23
C GLN A 232 1.54 -29.46 13.74
N LEU A 233 0.76 -30.09 12.86
CA LEU A 233 0.99 -30.02 11.41
C LEU A 233 0.66 -28.63 10.86
N LYS A 234 -0.38 -27.96 11.39
CA LYS A 234 -0.66 -26.55 11.10
C LYS A 234 0.42 -25.64 11.65
N GLU A 235 0.90 -25.85 12.88
CA GLU A 235 1.99 -25.06 13.45
C GLU A 235 3.26 -25.25 12.65
N LYS A 236 3.66 -26.48 12.30
CA LYS A 236 4.84 -26.73 11.47
C LYS A 236 4.70 -26.18 10.06
N ASN A 237 3.57 -26.38 9.37
CA ASN A 237 3.35 -25.77 8.05
C ASN A 237 3.27 -24.25 8.12
N CYS A 238 2.63 -23.69 9.16
CA CYS A 238 2.56 -22.25 9.36
C CYS A 238 3.91 -21.67 9.73
N GLN A 239 4.74 -22.38 10.50
CA GLN A 239 6.07 -21.92 10.92
C GLN A 239 7.07 -22.06 9.77
N GLU A 240 7.01 -23.11 8.95
CA GLU A 240 7.81 -23.23 7.72
C GLU A 240 7.36 -22.23 6.64
N LEU A 241 6.05 -21.96 6.50
CA LEU A 241 5.54 -20.89 5.63
C LEU A 241 5.86 -19.50 6.18
N LEU A 242 5.80 -19.28 7.50
CA LEU A 242 6.06 -18.00 8.17
C LEU A 242 7.57 -17.71 8.22
N GLU A 243 8.44 -18.70 8.37
CA GLU A 243 9.91 -18.51 8.27
C GLU A 243 10.34 -18.23 6.82
N SER A 244 9.71 -18.89 5.84
CA SER A 244 9.88 -18.60 4.40
C SER A 244 9.34 -17.21 4.02
N TYR A 245 8.22 -16.80 4.60
CA TYR A 245 7.60 -15.51 4.30
C TYR A 245 8.12 -14.35 5.16
N ASP A 246 8.48 -14.49 6.44
CA ASP A 246 9.06 -13.40 7.26
C ASP A 246 10.46 -13.01 6.77
N PHE A 247 11.17 -13.91 6.10
CA PHE A 247 12.43 -13.59 5.45
C PHE A 247 12.25 -12.73 4.18
N PHE A 248 11.09 -12.79 3.50
CA PHE A 248 10.87 -12.11 2.20
C PHE A 248 9.75 -11.04 2.18
N LEU A 249 8.72 -11.10 3.03
CA LEU A 249 7.58 -10.15 3.05
C LEU A 249 7.95 -8.72 3.50
N PRO A 250 8.85 -8.52 4.49
CA PRO A 250 9.28 -7.16 4.83
C PRO A 250 10.12 -6.51 3.72
N LEU A 251 10.70 -7.32 2.83
CA LEU A 251 11.57 -6.89 1.73
C LEU A 251 10.79 -6.45 0.47
N PHE A 252 9.58 -6.95 0.23
CA PHE A 252 8.86 -6.69 -1.04
C PHE A 252 7.71 -5.66 -0.94
N SER A 253 7.41 -5.10 0.23
CA SER A 253 6.29 -4.14 0.38
C SER A 253 6.66 -2.80 1.00
N PHE A 254 7.95 -2.58 1.33
CA PHE A 254 8.41 -1.42 2.12
C PHE A 254 9.68 -0.75 1.60
N THR A 255 10.20 -1.17 0.46
CA THR A 255 11.45 -0.63 -0.08
C THR A 255 11.14 0.61 -0.92
N GLU A 256 11.25 1.79 -0.30
CA GLU A 256 11.43 3.07 -1.00
C GLU A 256 12.84 3.16 -1.65
N TRP A 257 13.61 2.07 -1.62
CA TRP A 257 14.94 1.97 -2.18
C TRP A 257 15.08 0.89 -3.24
N GLU A 258 15.99 1.13 -4.17
CA GLU A 258 16.45 0.18 -5.18
C GLU A 258 17.94 -0.12 -4.96
N LEU A 259 18.33 -1.39 -5.03
CA LEU A 259 19.73 -1.79 -4.96
C LEU A 259 20.38 -1.52 -6.32
N ILE A 260 21.32 -0.57 -6.37
CA ILE A 260 22.04 -0.18 -7.59
C ILE A 260 23.25 -1.09 -7.80
N GLU A 261 24.01 -1.32 -6.72
CA GLU A 261 25.27 -2.03 -6.77
C GLU A 261 25.44 -2.89 -5.52
N TRP A 262 25.91 -4.12 -5.70
CA TRP A 262 26.40 -4.97 -4.63
C TRP A 262 27.75 -5.56 -5.03
N SER A 263 28.77 -5.31 -4.22
CA SER A 263 30.13 -5.79 -4.44
C SER A 263 30.74 -6.33 -3.14
N GLU A 264 31.93 -6.93 -3.25
CA GLU A 264 32.67 -7.32 -2.06
C GLU A 264 33.02 -6.13 -1.17
N GLN A 265 33.18 -4.91 -1.69
CA GLN A 265 33.66 -3.77 -0.90
C GLN A 265 32.55 -2.85 -0.44
N GLN A 266 31.43 -2.80 -1.15
CA GLN A 266 30.35 -1.86 -0.90
C GLN A 266 29.01 -2.32 -1.45
N ALA A 267 27.93 -1.75 -0.94
CA ALA A 267 26.60 -1.81 -1.51
C ALA A 267 26.01 -0.39 -1.63
N VAL A 268 25.32 -0.13 -2.74
CA VAL A 268 24.75 1.18 -3.05
C VAL A 268 23.25 1.07 -3.24
N PHE A 269 22.50 1.87 -2.48
CA PHE A 269 21.05 1.91 -2.47
C PHE A 269 20.55 3.28 -2.93
N SER A 270 19.70 3.32 -3.95
CA SER A 270 18.99 4.52 -4.41
C SER A 270 17.69 4.69 -3.63
N PHE A 271 17.29 5.91 -3.31
CA PHE A 271 15.99 6.28 -2.76
C PHE A 271 15.39 7.44 -3.57
N LEU A 272 14.05 7.58 -3.53
CA LEU A 272 13.32 8.69 -4.20
C LEU A 272 13.67 8.82 -5.71
N CYS A 273 13.71 7.70 -6.43
CA CYS A 273 14.03 7.65 -7.86
C CYS A 273 15.37 8.33 -8.18
N ASP A 274 16.46 7.86 -7.58
CA ASP A 274 17.84 8.31 -7.82
C ASP A 274 18.17 9.73 -7.34
N SER A 275 17.36 10.31 -6.44
CA SER A 275 17.65 11.63 -5.87
C SER A 275 18.37 11.58 -4.52
N LEU A 276 18.37 10.42 -3.85
CA LEU A 276 19.12 10.16 -2.63
C LEU A 276 19.84 8.83 -2.76
N GLU A 277 21.13 8.80 -2.44
CA GLU A 277 21.95 7.60 -2.49
C GLU A 277 22.48 7.26 -1.09
N LEU A 278 22.46 5.97 -0.74
CA LEU A 278 23.10 5.41 0.44
C LEU A 278 24.18 4.43 0.02
N THR A 279 25.43 4.77 0.33
CA THR A 279 26.58 3.90 0.12
C THR A 279 27.01 3.26 1.44
N VAL A 280 27.01 1.93 1.47
CA VAL A 280 27.42 1.10 2.60
C VAL A 280 28.78 0.49 2.26
N VAL A 281 29.81 0.80 3.05
CA VAL A 281 31.17 0.25 2.85
C VAL A 281 31.39 -0.91 3.81
N PHE A 282 31.74 -2.07 3.27
CA PHE A 282 31.99 -3.28 4.04
C PHE A 282 33.42 -3.39 4.54
N GLY A 283 33.59 -4.08 5.67
CA GLY A 283 34.88 -4.49 6.19
C GLY A 283 35.47 -5.66 5.40
N PRO A 284 36.71 -6.09 5.76
CA PRO A 284 37.36 -7.21 5.09
C PRO A 284 36.46 -8.46 5.10
N PRO A 285 36.51 -9.27 4.03
CA PRO A 285 35.69 -10.47 3.90
C PRO A 285 36.04 -11.49 5.01
N ILE A 286 35.02 -12.24 5.45
CA ILE A 286 35.18 -13.29 6.46
C ILE A 286 35.59 -14.59 5.73
N ASP A 287 36.52 -15.36 6.32
CA ASP A 287 37.00 -16.62 5.73
C ASP A 287 35.82 -17.58 5.44
N GLY A 288 35.59 -17.86 4.16
CA GLY A 288 34.52 -18.75 3.67
C GLY A 288 33.30 -18.04 3.07
N ASP A 289 33.21 -16.71 3.15
CA ASP A 289 32.14 -15.92 2.53
C ASP A 289 32.57 -15.44 1.13
N VAL A 290 32.11 -16.14 0.09
CA VAL A 290 32.45 -15.88 -1.32
C VAL A 290 31.62 -14.73 -1.90
N PHE A 291 30.47 -14.40 -1.30
CA PHE A 291 29.51 -13.42 -1.84
C PHE A 291 29.33 -12.18 -0.96
N GLY A 292 29.95 -12.13 0.22
CA GLY A 292 29.92 -10.99 1.12
C GLY A 292 28.59 -10.84 1.86
N GLU A 293 27.81 -11.91 1.95
CA GLU A 293 26.44 -11.94 2.48
C GLU A 293 26.38 -12.36 3.96
N ASP A 294 27.52 -12.66 4.60
CA ASP A 294 27.52 -13.08 6.00
C ASP A 294 26.95 -11.97 6.92
N PRO A 295 25.87 -12.24 7.69
CA PRO A 295 25.25 -11.24 8.55
C PRO A 295 26.17 -10.71 9.66
N SER A 296 27.25 -11.41 9.99
CA SER A 296 28.26 -10.99 10.97
C SER A 296 29.31 -10.03 10.39
N ARG A 297 29.26 -9.76 9.08
CA ARG A 297 30.19 -8.89 8.38
C ARG A 297 30.14 -7.46 8.89
N LYS A 298 31.32 -6.87 9.16
CA LYS A 298 31.43 -5.51 9.70
C LYS A 298 31.10 -4.45 8.63
N ILE A 299 30.39 -3.39 9.01
CA ILE A 299 30.20 -2.18 8.20
C ILE A 299 31.20 -1.11 8.69
N VAL A 300 31.93 -0.52 7.75
CA VAL A 300 32.96 0.49 8.02
C VAL A 300 32.35 1.90 8.03
N SER A 301 31.50 2.18 7.04
CA SER A 301 30.83 3.48 6.93
C SER A 301 29.50 3.37 6.19
N LEU A 302 28.60 4.29 6.51
CA LEU A 302 27.31 4.53 5.87
C LEU A 302 27.29 5.99 5.43
N ASN A 303 27.27 6.23 4.13
CA ASN A 303 27.35 7.57 3.55
C ASN A 303 26.05 7.84 2.80
N PHE A 304 25.46 9.01 3.04
CA PHE A 304 24.26 9.47 2.34
C PHE A 304 24.59 10.67 1.47
N GLU A 305 24.18 10.63 0.20
CA GLU A 305 24.44 11.69 -0.77
C GLU A 305 23.16 12.16 -1.45
N SER A 306 23.04 13.49 -1.63
CA SER A 306 21.96 14.09 -2.40
C SER A 306 22.38 14.19 -3.86
N LEU A 307 21.56 13.66 -4.75
CA LEU A 307 21.72 13.78 -6.19
C LEU A 307 20.70 14.75 -6.81
N LEU A 308 19.94 15.47 -5.99
CA LEU A 308 18.93 16.42 -6.44
C LEU A 308 19.59 17.73 -6.88
N ASP A 309 19.23 18.20 -8.08
CA ASP A 309 19.60 19.53 -8.56
C ASP A 309 18.68 20.59 -7.91
N GLU A 310 19.14 21.21 -6.81
CA GLU A 310 18.38 22.21 -6.05
C GLU A 310 17.94 23.43 -6.90
N GLU A 311 18.64 23.75 -7.99
CA GLU A 311 18.27 24.88 -8.86
C GLU A 311 17.11 24.54 -9.80
N LYS A 312 16.98 23.27 -10.19
CA LYS A 312 15.94 22.82 -11.14
C LYS A 312 14.75 22.13 -10.46
N ALA A 313 14.93 21.65 -9.24
CA ALA A 313 13.93 20.87 -8.53
C ALA A 313 12.77 21.75 -8.01
N PRO A 314 11.55 21.21 -7.91
CA PRO A 314 10.44 21.89 -7.24
C PRO A 314 10.79 22.20 -5.76
N PRO A 315 10.32 23.33 -5.20
CA PRO A 315 10.55 23.67 -3.80
C PRO A 315 10.06 22.58 -2.83
N SER A 316 8.99 21.87 -3.17
CA SER A 316 8.47 20.72 -2.43
C SER A 316 9.52 19.60 -2.33
N SER A 317 10.21 19.29 -3.43
CA SER A 317 11.24 18.25 -3.49
C SER A 317 12.49 18.64 -2.68
N CYS A 318 12.90 19.91 -2.79
CA CYS A 318 14.02 20.44 -1.99
C CYS A 318 13.73 20.36 -0.49
N LEU A 319 12.51 20.70 -0.07
CA LEU A 319 12.08 20.58 1.33
C LEU A 319 12.12 19.12 1.81
N VAL A 320 11.56 18.18 1.02
CA VAL A 320 11.55 16.74 1.36
C VAL A 320 12.97 16.26 1.64
N GLN A 321 13.89 16.60 0.75
CA GLN A 321 15.27 16.18 0.90
C GLN A 321 15.96 16.80 2.12
N ARG A 322 15.74 18.09 2.38
CA ARG A 322 16.28 18.75 3.58
C ARG A 322 15.78 18.10 4.87
N LEU A 323 14.51 17.70 4.94
CA LEU A 323 13.96 17.00 6.11
C LEU A 323 14.56 15.60 6.28
N ILE A 324 14.83 14.89 5.18
CA ILE A 324 15.49 13.59 5.22
C ILE A 324 16.94 13.74 5.70
N PHE A 325 17.69 14.72 5.21
CA PHE A 325 19.06 14.98 5.68
C PHE A 325 19.09 15.45 7.14
N GLN A 326 18.11 16.25 7.57
CA GLN A 326 17.95 16.60 8.98
C GLN A 326 17.77 15.36 9.86
N PHE A 327 17.01 14.36 9.40
CA PHE A 327 16.92 13.06 10.09
C PHE A 327 18.27 12.38 10.13
N ILE A 328 18.93 12.22 8.98
CA ILE A 328 20.20 11.51 8.85
C ILE A 328 21.26 12.12 9.78
N GLU A 329 21.39 13.44 9.79
CA GLU A 329 22.32 14.17 10.66
C GLU A 329 21.95 14.04 12.15
N SER A 330 20.66 14.07 12.49
CA SER A 330 20.20 13.93 13.87
C SER A 330 20.51 12.56 14.49
N GLN A 331 20.67 11.52 13.67
CA GLN A 331 20.96 10.17 14.13
C GLN A 331 22.43 9.98 14.56
N GLY A 332 23.33 10.93 14.29
CA GLY A 332 24.73 10.86 14.68
C GLY A 332 25.54 9.86 13.83
N CYS A 333 26.46 9.12 14.47
CA CYS A 333 27.31 8.16 13.75
C CYS A 333 26.55 6.88 13.39
N TRP A 334 26.11 6.79 12.14
CA TRP A 334 25.42 5.60 11.60
C TRP A 334 26.25 4.30 11.69
N SER A 335 27.57 4.40 11.64
CA SER A 335 28.50 3.27 11.83
C SER A 335 28.44 2.64 13.23
N GLU A 336 28.03 3.39 14.26
CA GLU A 336 27.83 2.85 15.62
C GLU A 336 26.49 2.13 15.75
N LYS A 337 25.46 2.59 15.03
CA LYS A 337 24.11 1.98 15.01
C LYS A 337 24.03 0.75 14.14
N CYS A 338 24.90 0.66 13.14
CA CYS A 338 24.96 -0.46 12.20
C CYS A 338 26.41 -0.96 12.10
N PRO A 339 26.92 -1.61 13.17
CA PRO A 339 28.30 -2.09 13.18
C PRO A 339 28.51 -3.32 12.29
N ILE A 340 27.44 -4.09 12.05
CA ILE A 340 27.46 -5.34 11.27
C ILE A 340 26.25 -5.43 10.33
N LEU A 341 26.39 -6.22 9.26
CA LEU A 341 25.43 -6.35 8.16
C LEU A 341 24.03 -6.78 8.63
N TYR A 342 23.94 -7.56 9.70
CA TYR A 342 22.66 -7.95 10.32
C TYR A 342 21.74 -6.76 10.65
N TYR A 343 22.30 -5.60 10.99
CA TYR A 343 21.52 -4.40 11.33
C TYR A 343 21.15 -3.55 10.11
N LEU A 344 21.71 -3.83 8.92
CA LEU A 344 21.45 -3.06 7.71
C LEU A 344 19.97 -3.04 7.30
N PRO A 345 19.23 -4.17 7.32
CA PRO A 345 17.79 -4.15 7.01
C PRO A 345 16.97 -3.25 7.94
N GLN A 346 17.36 -3.15 9.21
CA GLN A 346 16.69 -2.28 10.17
C GLN A 346 16.95 -0.80 9.86
N VAL A 347 18.19 -0.44 9.54
CA VAL A 347 18.55 0.92 9.10
C VAL A 347 17.79 1.30 7.82
N LEU A 348 17.77 0.41 6.83
CA LEU A 348 17.05 0.63 5.58
C LEU A 348 15.56 0.82 5.83
N ARG A 349 14.96 0.07 6.77
CA ARG A 349 13.56 0.25 7.16
C ARG A 349 13.30 1.61 7.81
N ASP A 350 14.17 2.03 8.73
CA ASP A 350 14.03 3.29 9.46
C ASP A 350 14.15 4.49 8.51
N VAL A 351 15.13 4.45 7.61
CA VAL A 351 15.32 5.45 6.55
C VAL A 351 14.13 5.45 5.58
N SER A 352 13.71 4.28 5.08
CA SER A 352 12.53 4.15 4.21
C SER A 352 11.28 4.76 4.83
N SER A 353 11.08 4.58 6.14
CA SER A 353 9.92 5.15 6.83
C SER A 353 9.94 6.69 6.78
N VAL A 354 11.09 7.31 7.05
CA VAL A 354 11.23 8.78 7.03
C VAL A 354 11.11 9.31 5.61
N VAL A 355 11.76 8.65 4.64
CA VAL A 355 11.69 8.99 3.22
C VAL A 355 10.25 8.97 2.74
N ASN A 356 9.48 7.92 3.05
CA ASN A 356 8.07 7.82 2.68
C ASN A 356 7.22 8.94 3.30
N HIS A 357 7.39 9.22 4.60
CA HIS A 357 6.63 10.30 5.25
C HIS A 357 6.94 11.68 4.65
N CYS A 358 8.20 11.96 4.36
CA CYS A 358 8.61 13.21 3.73
C CYS A 358 8.10 13.29 2.28
N LYS A 359 8.16 12.20 1.51
CA LYS A 359 7.58 12.12 0.16
C LYS A 359 6.10 12.47 0.16
N ILE A 360 5.32 11.88 1.07
CA ILE A 360 3.88 12.20 1.24
C ILE A 360 3.68 13.69 1.54
N LEU A 361 4.51 14.28 2.42
CA LEU A 361 4.47 15.72 2.71
C LEU A 361 4.72 16.56 1.45
N GLY A 362 5.70 16.17 0.62
CA GLY A 362 5.95 16.81 -0.68
C GLY A 362 4.71 16.80 -1.58
N GLU A 363 4.05 15.64 -1.70
CA GLU A 363 2.79 15.50 -2.44
C GLU A 363 1.64 16.33 -1.84
N GLU A 364 1.61 16.49 -0.51
CA GLU A 364 0.63 17.35 0.16
C GLU A 364 0.81 18.81 -0.22
N ILE A 365 2.05 19.29 -0.27
CA ILE A 365 2.38 20.66 -0.64
C ILE A 365 2.04 20.93 -2.10
N GLU A 366 2.42 20.03 -3.02
CA GLU A 366 2.06 20.17 -4.44
C GLU A 366 0.54 20.19 -4.65
N PHE A 367 -0.20 19.39 -3.87
CA PHE A 367 -1.65 19.43 -3.89
C PHE A 367 -2.19 20.78 -3.40
N LEU A 368 -1.62 21.35 -2.34
CA LEU A 368 -2.05 22.65 -1.81
C LEU A 368 -1.69 23.79 -2.76
N GLU A 369 -0.55 23.73 -3.44
CA GLU A 369 -0.20 24.70 -4.49
C GLU A 369 -1.21 24.65 -5.66
N ARG A 370 -1.64 23.45 -6.04
CA ARG A 370 -2.54 23.25 -7.18
C ARG A 370 -4.02 23.45 -6.86
N TRP A 371 -4.45 23.08 -5.66
CA TRP A 371 -5.87 23.03 -5.26
C TRP A 371 -6.20 23.86 -4.02
N GLY A 372 -5.23 24.57 -3.46
CA GLY A 372 -5.37 25.40 -2.26
C GLY A 372 -6.50 26.42 -2.35
N GLY A 373 -6.78 26.95 -3.53
CA GLY A 373 -7.87 27.91 -3.75
C GLY A 373 -9.24 27.39 -3.30
N LYS A 374 -9.48 26.06 -3.32
CA LYS A 374 -10.72 25.46 -2.78
C LYS A 374 -10.88 25.62 -1.27
N PHE A 375 -9.76 25.84 -0.57
CA PHE A 375 -9.68 25.97 0.87
C PHE A 375 -9.46 27.42 1.31
N ASN A 376 -9.67 28.40 0.41
CA ASN A 376 -9.31 29.81 0.63
C ASN A 376 -7.81 30.03 0.89
N LEU A 377 -6.96 29.09 0.46
CA LEU A 377 -5.52 29.22 0.48
C LEU A 377 -5.07 29.89 -0.82
N LEU A 378 -4.57 31.13 -0.71
CA LEU A 378 -4.13 31.93 -1.85
C LEU A 378 -2.73 31.57 -2.34
N LYS A 379 -1.82 31.31 -1.39
CA LYS A 379 -0.41 31.06 -1.71
C LYS A 379 0.19 30.09 -0.69
N THR A 380 1.00 29.17 -1.20
CA THR A 380 1.95 28.38 -0.42
C THR A 380 3.35 28.85 -0.78
N ASP A 381 4.20 29.04 0.22
CA ASP A 381 5.59 29.45 0.06
C ASP A 381 6.46 28.59 0.98
N ILE A 382 7.63 28.20 0.52
CA ILE A 382 8.55 27.35 1.28
C ILE A 382 9.83 28.13 1.53
N ASP A 383 10.20 28.26 2.79
CA ASP A 383 11.38 28.95 3.26
C ASP A 383 12.17 28.01 4.16
N ASP A 384 13.13 27.33 3.56
CA ASP A 384 13.89 26.25 4.19
C ASP A 384 13.01 25.12 4.72
N THR A 385 12.95 24.91 6.04
CA THR A 385 12.06 23.91 6.68
C THR A 385 10.70 24.49 7.08
N LYS A 386 10.41 25.74 6.72
CA LYS A 386 9.17 26.43 7.07
C LYS A 386 8.24 26.52 5.87
N VAL A 387 6.98 26.12 6.07
CA VAL A 387 5.93 26.27 5.05
C VAL A 387 4.99 27.40 5.47
N LYS A 388 4.89 28.43 4.63
CA LYS A 388 4.01 29.57 4.81
C LYS A 388 2.76 29.40 3.96
N LEU A 389 1.60 29.50 4.62
CA LEU A 389 0.28 29.30 4.03
C LEU A 389 -0.53 30.59 4.19
N LEU A 390 -0.76 31.29 3.08
CA LEU A 390 -1.52 32.53 3.08
C LEU A 390 -3.00 32.26 2.82
N PHE A 391 -3.83 32.42 3.84
CA PHE A 391 -5.28 32.30 3.74
C PHE A 391 -5.93 33.65 3.52
N SER A 392 -6.98 33.67 2.68
CA SER A 392 -7.80 34.86 2.48
C SER A 392 -9.22 34.47 2.09
N ALA A 393 -10.19 34.91 2.88
CA ALA A 393 -11.61 34.74 2.60
C ALA A 393 -12.32 36.07 2.83
N SER A 394 -12.93 36.61 1.77
CA SER A 394 -13.72 37.85 1.87
C SER A 394 -15.00 37.65 2.67
N ALA A 395 -15.63 36.47 2.56
CA ALA A 395 -16.86 36.12 3.29
C ALA A 395 -16.65 36.17 4.81
N ALA A 396 -15.57 35.54 5.30
CA ALA A 396 -15.19 35.57 6.70
C ALA A 396 -14.46 36.87 7.13
N PHE A 397 -14.30 37.84 6.22
CA PHE A 397 -13.51 39.07 6.40
C PHE A 397 -12.13 38.79 7.04
N ALA A 398 -11.43 37.77 6.54
CA ALA A 398 -10.20 37.27 7.14
C ALA A 398 -9.07 37.12 6.13
N LYS A 399 -7.87 37.55 6.54
CA LYS A 399 -6.61 37.31 5.83
C LYS A 399 -5.48 37.14 6.84
N PHE A 400 -4.79 36.01 6.79
CA PHE A 400 -3.68 35.72 7.69
C PHE A 400 -2.71 34.75 7.02
N GLU A 401 -1.46 34.78 7.44
CA GLU A 401 -0.42 33.85 7.02
C GLU A 401 -0.07 32.92 8.18
N LEU A 402 -0.13 31.62 7.93
CA LEU A 402 0.25 30.58 8.88
C LEU A 402 1.62 30.05 8.48
N THR A 403 2.61 30.17 9.36
CA THR A 403 3.94 29.58 9.16
C THR A 403 4.06 28.31 9.99
N LEU A 404 4.30 27.18 9.35
CA LEU A 404 4.51 25.87 9.98
C LEU A 404 5.98 25.51 9.92
N SER A 405 6.59 25.17 11.05
CA SER A 405 7.98 24.67 11.10
C SER A 405 7.96 23.15 11.02
N LEU A 406 8.46 22.60 9.91
CA LEU A 406 8.48 21.16 9.67
C LEU A 406 9.77 20.53 10.21
N SER A 407 9.70 19.23 10.48
CA SER A 407 10.86 18.42 10.88
C SER A 407 10.72 17.01 10.31
N ALA A 408 11.82 16.26 10.33
CA ALA A 408 11.86 14.83 9.99
C ALA A 408 10.80 13.97 10.70
N ASN A 409 10.30 14.41 11.86
CA ASN A 409 9.31 13.68 12.64
C ASN A 409 7.87 13.85 12.12
N TYR A 410 7.66 14.61 11.03
CA TYR A 410 6.36 14.70 10.38
C TYR A 410 5.93 13.31 9.85
N PRO A 411 4.65 12.91 9.96
CA PRO A 411 3.52 13.61 10.59
C PRO A 411 3.27 13.19 12.05
N ALA A 412 4.23 12.54 12.70
CA ALA A 412 4.05 11.93 14.02
C ALA A 412 4.10 12.94 15.18
N ALA A 413 4.71 14.11 14.97
CA ALA A 413 4.78 15.20 15.95
C ALA A 413 3.84 16.36 15.59
N SER A 414 3.35 17.07 16.61
CA SER A 414 2.66 18.34 16.41
C SER A 414 3.62 19.38 15.81
N LEU A 415 3.10 20.19 14.89
CA LEU A 415 3.90 21.18 14.17
C LEU A 415 3.92 22.50 14.94
N PRO A 416 5.10 23.03 15.31
CA PRO A 416 5.22 24.40 15.78
C PRO A 416 4.73 25.36 14.70
N PHE A 417 3.90 26.33 15.06
CA PHE A 417 3.34 27.28 14.12
C PHE A 417 3.36 28.70 14.66
N THR A 418 3.32 29.68 13.75
CA THR A 418 3.11 31.09 14.07
C THR A 418 2.11 31.68 13.09
N VAL A 419 1.35 32.67 13.55
CA VAL A 419 0.28 33.30 12.77
C VAL A 419 0.57 34.78 12.59
N GLN A 420 0.67 35.23 11.34
CA GLN A 420 0.74 36.64 11.00
C GLN A 420 -0.62 37.12 10.47
N LYS A 421 -1.35 37.79 11.34
CA LYS A 421 -2.67 38.37 11.04
C LYS A 421 -2.52 39.61 10.15
N GLN A 422 -3.31 39.69 9.07
CA GLN A 422 -3.39 40.88 8.20
C GLN A 422 -4.76 41.56 8.28
N ILE A 423 -5.85 40.78 8.22
CA ILE A 423 -7.25 41.26 8.21
C ILE A 423 -8.12 40.28 9.02
N GLY A 424 -9.13 40.80 9.73
CA GLY A 424 -10.11 40.00 10.48
C GLY A 424 -9.78 39.89 11.97
N ASN A 425 -10.36 38.91 12.66
CA ASN A 425 -10.11 38.65 14.09
C ASN A 425 -9.34 37.36 14.38
N ILE A 426 -9.18 36.48 13.39
CA ILE A 426 -8.50 35.18 13.54
C ILE A 426 -7.02 35.41 13.90
N GLY A 427 -6.61 34.90 15.05
CA GLY A 427 -5.26 34.92 15.57
C GLY A 427 -4.75 33.51 15.92
N GLU A 428 -3.72 33.48 16.76
CA GLU A 428 -3.03 32.25 17.15
C GLU A 428 -3.90 31.33 18.02
N GLU A 429 -4.75 31.89 18.88
CA GLU A 429 -5.62 31.12 19.77
C GLU A 429 -6.70 30.34 18.98
N GLU A 430 -7.38 30.97 18.02
CA GLU A 430 -8.40 30.31 17.21
C GLU A 430 -7.80 29.22 16.31
N ILE A 431 -6.61 29.49 15.74
CA ILE A 431 -5.90 28.50 14.94
C ILE A 431 -5.41 27.35 15.82
N SER A 432 -4.86 27.64 17.01
CA SER A 432 -4.45 26.61 17.97
C SER A 432 -5.59 25.70 18.37
N ALA A 433 -6.78 26.26 18.63
CA ALA A 433 -7.97 25.48 18.96
C ALA A 433 -8.32 24.49 17.83
N VAL A 434 -8.29 24.95 16.58
CA VAL A 434 -8.55 24.08 15.42
C VAL A 434 -7.46 23.02 15.24
N LEU A 435 -6.19 23.41 15.28
CA LEU A 435 -5.06 22.51 15.02
C LEU A 435 -4.91 21.44 16.11
N SER A 436 -5.25 21.75 17.36
CA SER A 436 -5.23 20.79 18.48
C SER A 436 -6.21 19.62 18.28
N SER A 437 -7.26 19.81 17.48
CA SER A 437 -8.25 18.77 17.18
C SER A 437 -7.81 17.82 16.05
N VAL A 438 -6.73 18.15 15.33
CA VAL A 438 -6.28 17.37 14.17
C VAL A 438 -5.41 16.20 14.64
N PRO A 439 -5.80 14.94 14.41
CA PRO A 439 -4.96 13.80 14.77
C PRO A 439 -3.71 13.75 13.88
N THR A 440 -2.54 13.57 14.49
CA THR A 440 -1.28 13.27 13.79
C THR A 440 -1.43 12.03 12.92
N GLY A 441 -0.69 11.96 11.80
CA GLY A 441 -0.75 10.83 10.86
C GLY A 441 -0.97 11.24 9.42
N HIS A 442 -1.38 10.31 8.57
CA HIS A 442 -1.41 10.52 7.11
C HIS A 442 -2.21 11.77 6.70
N HIS A 443 -1.71 12.49 5.69
CA HIS A 443 -2.30 13.73 5.19
C HIS A 443 -2.51 14.82 6.27
N TYR A 444 -1.59 14.94 7.23
CA TYR A 444 -1.74 15.83 8.37
C TYR A 444 -1.92 17.28 7.92
N LEU A 445 -1.05 17.78 7.04
CA LEU A 445 -1.07 19.13 6.52
C LEU A 445 -2.38 19.43 5.76
N ARG A 446 -2.83 18.52 4.89
CA ARG A 446 -4.11 18.68 4.16
C ARG A 446 -5.30 18.70 5.11
N ARG A 447 -5.29 17.88 6.16
CA ARG A 447 -6.36 17.86 7.17
C ARG A 447 -6.38 19.14 7.98
N MET A 448 -5.21 19.67 8.38
CA MET A 448 -5.09 20.97 9.04
C MET A 448 -5.69 22.09 8.18
N VAL A 449 -5.29 22.18 6.91
CA VAL A 449 -5.82 23.19 5.97
C VAL A 449 -7.33 23.05 5.77
N SER A 450 -7.82 21.81 5.65
CA SER A 450 -9.25 21.54 5.49
C SER A 450 -10.05 21.98 6.72
N LEU A 451 -9.55 21.71 7.93
CA LEU A 451 -10.22 22.11 9.17
C LEU A 451 -10.19 23.61 9.40
N ILE A 452 -9.08 24.29 9.07
CA ILE A 452 -9.01 25.76 9.09
C ILE A 452 -10.06 26.34 8.14
N HIS A 453 -10.16 25.79 6.92
CA HIS A 453 -11.15 26.23 5.96
C HIS A 453 -12.58 26.09 6.48
N HIS A 454 -12.95 24.91 6.99
CA HIS A 454 -14.31 24.64 7.45
C HIS A 454 -14.69 25.42 8.71
N ASN A 455 -13.78 25.55 9.68
CA ASN A 455 -14.13 26.13 10.98
C ASN A 455 -13.96 27.64 11.04
N LEU A 456 -13.01 28.20 10.26
CA LEU A 456 -12.62 29.61 10.39
C LEU A 456 -12.93 30.45 9.14
N LEU A 457 -13.08 29.84 7.96
CA LEU A 457 -13.17 30.56 6.69
C LEU A 457 -14.46 30.30 5.90
N GLN A 458 -15.28 29.33 6.32
CA GLN A 458 -16.66 29.17 5.83
C GLN A 458 -17.60 30.05 6.67
N ASP A 459 -18.64 30.59 6.03
CA ASP A 459 -19.68 31.36 6.72
C ASP A 459 -20.30 30.53 7.84
N PRO A 460 -20.58 31.10 9.03
CA PRO A 460 -21.47 30.46 9.98
C PRO A 460 -22.82 30.24 9.29
N ARG A 461 -23.27 28.99 9.22
CA ARG A 461 -24.62 28.66 8.72
C ARG A 461 -25.71 29.30 9.57
#